data_AF-A0A3B0T013-F1
#
_entry.id   AF-A0A3B0T013-F1
#
_cell.length_a   1.000
_cell.length_b   1.000
_cell.length_c   1.000
_cell.angle_alpha   90.00
_cell.angle_beta   90.00
_cell.angle_gamma   90.00
#
_symmetry.space_group_name_H-M   'P 1'
#
loop_
_entity.id
_entity.type
_entity.pdbx_description
1 polymer ?
#
loop_
_entity_poly.entity_id
_entity_poly.type
_entity_poly.pdbx_seq_one_letter_code
_entity_poly.pdbx_strand_id
1 'polypeptide(L)'
;MKNENNKKMIFNWKSKNWFFTCMGVLPVFLLSQEAYAQPRALPPELMEMMDSAEQNRNQLQNQNQNRNRGNVVQSKELSSEDIVVNNENGEAIIDVLDLKNIDILDVLKLISKKSGVNIVAGQSVKGRITVYLKKTTVEEALEIIVEAYGWAFRKENEIIKVMSIAEYETRYGQKFGRDSQTKMKQLLFASPADMAVILAQVKSASGKIVAEEKSGILIMIDSPAKLAEMEMIIEQMDVPVLTEVFDLSYAQAEDISSKILEILTPSVGTMKQDKRSNRIIVSDTSQKIKEIAHLISVFDQKDKEVNIEAKILQVVLSDEYKMGVDWQNILADLNSMSLV
;
A
#
# COMPACT_ATOMS: atom_id res chain seq x y z
N MET A 1 -27.04 18.30 60.40
CA MET A 1 -26.73 19.62 59.81
C MET A 1 -26.75 19.45 58.28
N LYS A 2 -27.24 20.38 57.43
CA LYS A 2 -26.91 21.82 57.29
C LYS A 2 -25.41 22.01 56.99
N ASN A 3 -24.92 22.89 56.10
CA ASN A 3 -25.50 23.89 55.18
C ASN A 3 -24.31 24.36 54.29
N GLU A 4 -24.37 25.13 53.18
CA GLU A 4 -25.40 25.61 52.23
C GLU A 4 -24.66 26.44 51.14
N ASN A 5 -25.30 26.73 49.99
CA ASN A 5 -25.21 28.00 49.20
C ASN A 5 -23.82 28.55 48.71
N ASN A 6 -23.69 29.39 47.68
CA ASN A 6 -24.59 30.10 46.74
C ASN A 6 -23.90 30.08 45.33
N LYS A 7 -24.56 30.05 44.16
CA LYS A 7 -25.45 31.08 43.51
C LYS A 7 -24.73 32.43 43.29
N LYS A 8 -24.86 33.17 42.17
CA LYS A 8 -25.89 33.33 41.09
C LYS A 8 -25.17 33.57 39.72
N MET A 9 -25.71 33.23 38.54
CA MET A 9 -26.65 34.00 37.66
C MET A 9 -26.13 35.40 37.22
N ILE A 10 -26.46 35.98 36.05
CA ILE A 10 -27.81 36.38 35.56
C ILE A 10 -27.87 36.62 34.01
N PHE A 11 -28.83 35.96 33.31
CA PHE A 11 -29.73 36.37 32.16
C PHE A 11 -29.12 37.06 30.88
N ASN A 12 -29.74 37.24 29.69
CA ASN A 12 -31.13 37.15 29.12
C ASN A 12 -31.04 37.10 27.53
N TRP A 13 -32.05 37.00 26.62
CA TRP A 13 -33.49 36.61 26.58
C TRP A 13 -33.96 36.35 25.11
N LYS A 14 -34.90 35.41 24.86
CA LYS A 14 -35.92 35.34 23.75
C LYS A 14 -35.46 35.38 22.25
N SER A 15 -36.27 34.98 21.24
CA SER A 15 -37.65 34.41 21.11
C SER A 15 -37.72 33.52 19.83
N LYS A 16 -38.51 32.44 19.68
CA LYS A 16 -40.00 32.27 19.67
C LYS A 16 -40.70 33.06 18.52
N ASN A 17 -41.81 32.64 17.86
CA ASN A 17 -42.77 31.53 18.05
C ASN A 17 -43.41 31.10 16.68
N TRP A 18 -44.58 30.45 16.62
CA TRP A 18 -44.71 28.99 16.36
C TRP A 18 -46.16 28.57 15.94
N PHE A 19 -46.30 27.84 14.81
CA PHE A 19 -47.42 26.99 14.32
C PHE A 19 -48.91 27.50 14.17
N PHE A 20 -49.47 27.26 12.97
CA PHE A 20 -50.85 26.78 12.62
C PHE A 20 -52.15 27.65 12.65
N THR A 21 -52.94 27.48 11.57
CA THR A 21 -54.43 27.55 11.38
C THR A 21 -55.28 28.77 11.78
N CYS A 22 -56.11 29.24 10.83
CA CYS A 22 -57.58 29.29 11.01
C CYS A 22 -58.35 29.26 9.66
N MET A 23 -59.68 29.37 9.67
CA MET A 23 -60.62 28.95 8.63
C MET A 23 -61.67 30.04 8.29
N GLY A 24 -62.06 30.18 7.01
CA GLY A 24 -63.43 30.58 6.65
C GLY A 24 -63.70 31.83 5.78
N VAL A 25 -64.76 31.69 4.95
CA VAL A 25 -65.76 32.72 4.56
C VAL A 25 -65.43 33.77 3.47
N LEU A 26 -65.93 33.49 2.25
CA LEU A 26 -66.39 34.43 1.18
C LEU A 26 -67.65 35.21 1.66
N PRO A 27 -68.14 36.36 1.08
CA PRO A 27 -68.44 36.47 -0.38
C PRO A 27 -68.66 37.89 -1.04
N VAL A 28 -69.10 37.88 -2.31
CA VAL A 28 -69.81 38.91 -3.17
C VAL A 28 -69.36 40.39 -3.16
N PHE A 29 -68.97 40.95 -4.34
CA PHE A 29 -69.87 41.80 -5.17
C PHE A 29 -69.36 42.12 -6.59
N LEU A 30 -70.31 42.37 -7.50
CA LEU A 30 -70.11 42.85 -8.88
C LEU A 30 -70.16 44.39 -8.97
N LEU A 31 -69.72 44.90 -10.13
CA LEU A 31 -69.99 46.18 -10.85
C LEU A 31 -68.68 46.88 -11.26
N SER A 32 -68.56 47.58 -12.40
CA SER A 32 -69.36 47.56 -13.65
C SER A 32 -68.69 48.42 -14.74
N GLN A 33 -69.19 48.26 -15.98
CA GLN A 33 -69.03 49.14 -17.15
C GLN A 33 -67.69 49.14 -17.90
N GLU A 34 -67.85 49.18 -19.22
CA GLU A 34 -66.80 49.27 -20.22
C GLU A 34 -66.32 50.73 -20.38
N ALA A 35 -65.05 50.89 -20.77
CA ALA A 35 -64.57 52.12 -21.37
C ALA A 35 -63.72 51.75 -22.60
N TYR A 36 -64.38 51.63 -23.77
CA TYR A 36 -63.71 51.41 -25.06
C TYR A 36 -62.89 52.64 -25.46
N ALA A 37 -61.65 52.74 -24.95
CA ALA A 37 -60.64 53.62 -25.52
C ALA A 37 -60.08 52.98 -26.78
N GLN A 38 -60.31 53.60 -27.95
CA GLN A 38 -59.64 53.18 -29.19
C GLN A 38 -58.11 53.28 -29.01
N PRO A 39 -57.31 52.36 -29.58
CA PRO A 39 -55.87 52.47 -29.55
C PRO A 39 -55.45 53.75 -30.28
N ARG A 40 -54.94 54.74 -29.53
CA ARG A 40 -54.25 55.89 -30.11
C ARG A 40 -53.13 55.36 -31.00
N ALA A 41 -53.11 55.79 -32.26
CA ALA A 41 -52.01 55.48 -33.16
C ALA A 41 -50.68 55.89 -32.50
N LEU A 42 -49.68 55.01 -32.56
CA LEU A 42 -48.35 55.29 -32.04
C LEU A 42 -47.78 56.55 -32.74
N PRO A 43 -47.06 57.43 -32.01
CA PRO A 43 -46.35 58.54 -32.64
C PRO A 43 -45.40 58.01 -33.74
N PRO A 44 -45.24 58.69 -34.89
CA PRO A 44 -44.44 58.19 -36.00
C PRO A 44 -43.00 57.78 -35.60
N GLU A 45 -42.36 58.57 -34.73
CA GLU A 45 -41.04 58.28 -34.16
C GLU A 45 -40.97 56.92 -33.48
N LEU A 46 -42.04 56.50 -32.80
CA LEU A 46 -42.09 55.21 -32.08
C LEU A 46 -42.21 54.03 -33.05
N MET A 47 -42.82 54.24 -34.22
CA MET A 47 -42.86 53.25 -35.30
C MET A 47 -41.47 53.11 -35.95
N GLU A 48 -40.84 54.24 -36.26
CA GLU A 48 -39.50 54.31 -36.88
C GLU A 48 -38.39 53.75 -35.96
N MET A 49 -38.53 53.95 -34.64
CA MET A 49 -37.69 53.29 -33.62
C MET A 49 -37.90 51.77 -33.55
N MET A 50 -39.11 51.26 -33.82
CA MET A 50 -39.36 49.81 -33.86
C MET A 50 -38.81 49.17 -35.14
N ASP A 51 -39.05 49.77 -36.30
CA ASP A 51 -38.49 49.30 -37.58
C ASP A 51 -36.96 49.30 -37.58
N SER A 52 -36.33 50.37 -37.07
CA SER A 52 -34.86 50.45 -36.96
C SER A 52 -34.30 49.49 -35.90
N ALA A 53 -35.04 49.18 -34.82
CA ALA A 53 -34.65 48.13 -33.87
C ALA A 53 -34.72 46.73 -34.49
N GLU A 54 -35.75 46.43 -35.30
CA GLU A 54 -35.88 45.15 -35.99
C GLU A 54 -34.85 44.99 -37.13
N GLN A 55 -34.57 46.07 -37.88
CA GLN A 55 -33.46 46.08 -38.84
C GLN A 55 -32.10 45.82 -38.15
N ASN A 56 -31.81 46.45 -37.02
CA ASN A 56 -30.59 46.18 -36.24
C ASN A 56 -30.55 44.72 -35.74
N ARG A 57 -31.67 44.17 -35.27
CA ARG A 57 -31.78 42.77 -34.84
C ARG A 57 -31.46 41.80 -35.99
N ASN A 58 -31.96 42.08 -37.20
CA ASN A 58 -31.72 41.28 -38.39
C ASN A 58 -30.28 41.44 -38.91
N GLN A 59 -29.68 42.63 -38.83
CA GLN A 59 -28.25 42.83 -39.12
C GLN A 59 -27.35 42.03 -38.16
N LEU A 60 -27.64 42.04 -36.85
CA LEU A 60 -26.90 41.26 -35.85
C LEU A 60 -27.01 39.74 -36.09
N GLN A 61 -28.18 39.24 -36.50
CA GLN A 61 -28.32 37.83 -36.89
C GLN A 61 -27.50 37.50 -38.14
N ASN A 62 -27.54 38.34 -39.17
CA ASN A 62 -26.76 38.14 -40.40
C ASN A 62 -25.23 38.24 -40.16
N GLN A 63 -24.77 39.12 -39.27
CA GLN A 63 -23.36 39.16 -38.86
C GLN A 63 -22.92 37.87 -38.16
N ASN A 64 -23.76 37.31 -37.29
CA ASN A 64 -23.46 36.04 -36.62
C ASN A 64 -23.50 34.84 -37.59
N GLN A 65 -24.42 34.80 -38.57
CA GLN A 65 -24.39 33.79 -39.63
C GLN A 65 -23.12 33.90 -40.49
N ASN A 66 -22.70 35.12 -40.84
CA ASN A 66 -21.48 35.32 -41.64
C ASN A 66 -20.20 35.04 -40.85
N ARG A 67 -20.15 35.26 -39.53
CA ARG A 67 -19.05 34.76 -38.67
C ARG A 67 -18.93 33.23 -38.73
N ASN A 68 -20.05 32.51 -38.72
CA ASN A 68 -20.05 31.05 -38.87
C ASN A 68 -19.73 30.57 -40.30
N ARG A 69 -19.87 31.42 -41.33
CA ARG A 69 -19.40 31.13 -42.71
C ARG A 69 -17.93 31.48 -42.94
N GLY A 70 -17.38 32.43 -42.19
CA GLY A 70 -15.95 32.76 -42.21
C GLY A 70 -15.04 31.67 -41.64
N ASN A 71 -15.62 30.66 -40.96
CA ASN A 71 -14.91 29.52 -40.40
C ASN A 71 -15.24 28.19 -41.10
N VAL A 72 -15.47 28.24 -42.42
CA VAL A 72 -15.22 27.07 -43.27
C VAL A 72 -13.74 26.76 -43.14
N VAL A 73 -13.41 25.67 -42.43
CA VAL A 73 -12.04 25.16 -42.35
C VAL A 73 -11.63 24.84 -43.78
N GLN A 74 -10.75 25.67 -44.35
CA GLN A 74 -10.10 25.38 -45.60
C GLN A 74 -9.43 24.02 -45.45
N SER A 75 -9.87 23.05 -46.25
CA SER A 75 -9.38 21.68 -46.20
C SER A 75 -7.95 21.66 -46.73
N LYS A 76 -7.02 22.07 -45.87
CA LYS A 76 -5.60 21.92 -46.07
C LYS A 76 -5.36 20.44 -46.29
N GLU A 77 -4.98 20.08 -47.51
CA GLU A 77 -4.58 18.72 -47.85
C GLU A 77 -3.52 18.30 -46.83
N LEU A 78 -3.78 17.19 -46.13
CA LEU A 78 -2.74 16.56 -45.33
C LEU A 78 -1.74 16.03 -46.34
N SER A 79 -0.61 16.71 -46.45
CA SER A 79 0.56 16.29 -47.23
C SER A 79 0.87 14.83 -46.92
N SER A 80 1.05 14.02 -47.97
CA SER A 80 1.16 12.56 -47.87
C SER A 80 2.54 12.08 -47.38
N GLU A 81 3.31 12.96 -46.76
CA GLU A 81 4.59 12.71 -46.11
C GLU A 81 4.40 12.49 -44.60
N ASP A 82 4.26 11.22 -44.21
CA ASP A 82 4.90 10.59 -43.05
C ASP A 82 4.40 9.13 -42.97
N ILE A 83 4.87 8.31 -43.91
CA ILE A 83 4.65 6.85 -43.92
C ILE A 83 6.02 6.18 -43.76
N VAL A 84 6.35 5.80 -42.52
CA VAL A 84 7.47 4.92 -42.21
C VAL A 84 6.91 3.60 -41.66
N VAL A 85 6.38 2.79 -42.56
CA VAL A 85 6.17 1.36 -42.28
C VAL A 85 7.47 0.64 -42.56
N ASN A 86 8.12 0.11 -41.51
CA ASN A 86 8.84 -1.16 -41.52
C ASN A 86 9.45 -1.42 -40.13
N ASN A 87 9.11 -2.56 -39.54
CA ASN A 87 9.92 -3.26 -38.55
C ASN A 87 9.55 -4.75 -38.58
N GLU A 88 10.48 -5.60 -38.20
CA GLU A 88 10.54 -7.03 -38.62
C GLU A 88 9.44 -7.92 -38.02
N ASN A 89 8.64 -7.39 -37.08
CA ASN A 89 7.53 -8.08 -36.42
C ASN A 89 6.14 -7.77 -37.03
N GLY A 90 6.03 -6.82 -37.98
CA GLY A 90 4.76 -6.47 -38.63
C GLY A 90 3.83 -5.54 -37.85
N GLU A 91 4.32 -4.91 -36.76
CA GLU A 91 3.54 -3.97 -35.94
C GLU A 91 3.63 -2.53 -36.47
N ALA A 92 2.49 -1.82 -36.47
CA ALA A 92 2.44 -0.42 -36.87
C ALA A 92 2.82 0.52 -35.71
N ILE A 93 3.71 1.48 -36.00
CA ILE A 93 4.20 2.48 -35.05
C ILE A 93 3.56 3.84 -35.36
N ILE A 94 3.25 4.62 -34.32
CA ILE A 94 2.73 5.98 -34.41
C ILE A 94 3.83 6.95 -33.93
N ASP A 95 4.41 7.71 -34.86
CA ASP A 95 5.53 8.63 -34.55
C ASP A 95 5.14 9.75 -33.59
N VAL A 96 4.05 10.46 -33.86
CA VAL A 96 3.48 11.51 -33.00
C VAL A 96 1.95 11.53 -33.11
N LEU A 97 1.28 11.67 -31.96
CA LEU A 97 -0.17 11.85 -31.86
C LEU A 97 -0.49 12.84 -30.72
N ASP A 98 -0.72 14.11 -31.05
CA ASP A 98 -1.17 15.15 -30.10
C ASP A 98 -2.65 15.47 -30.36
N LEU A 99 -3.52 15.05 -29.44
CA LEU A 99 -4.98 15.20 -29.54
C LEU A 99 -5.52 15.81 -28.24
N LYS A 100 -6.40 16.81 -28.35
CA LYS A 100 -6.88 17.59 -27.20
C LYS A 100 -8.40 17.75 -27.25
N ASN A 101 -9.11 17.24 -26.26
CA ASN A 101 -10.58 17.31 -26.13
C ASN A 101 -11.35 16.72 -27.33
N ILE A 102 -10.83 15.64 -27.92
CA ILE A 102 -11.43 14.95 -29.09
C ILE A 102 -12.29 13.77 -28.61
N ASP A 103 -13.36 13.44 -29.34
CA ASP A 103 -14.19 12.26 -29.04
C ASP A 103 -13.40 10.96 -29.24
N ILE A 104 -13.53 10.02 -28.30
CA ILE A 104 -12.84 8.73 -28.35
C ILE A 104 -13.08 7.98 -29.66
N LEU A 105 -14.28 8.06 -30.24
CA LEU A 105 -14.61 7.35 -31.48
C LEU A 105 -13.82 7.89 -32.68
N ASP A 106 -13.59 9.20 -32.73
CA ASP A 106 -12.73 9.82 -33.73
C ASP A 106 -11.25 9.50 -33.50
N VAL A 107 -10.80 9.37 -32.24
CA VAL A 107 -9.43 8.95 -31.92
C VAL A 107 -9.17 7.50 -32.35
N LEU A 108 -10.06 6.55 -32.00
CA LEU A 108 -9.95 5.15 -32.41
C LEU A 108 -9.99 5.00 -33.94
N LYS A 109 -10.84 5.78 -34.61
CA LYS A 109 -10.92 5.85 -36.08
C LYS A 109 -9.67 6.45 -36.73
N LEU A 110 -9.06 7.46 -36.11
CA LEU A 110 -7.81 8.05 -36.57
C LEU A 110 -6.63 7.08 -36.42
N ILE A 111 -6.56 6.35 -35.29
CA ILE A 111 -5.57 5.28 -35.07
C ILE A 111 -5.75 4.20 -36.14
N SER A 112 -6.96 3.66 -36.30
CA SER A 112 -7.30 2.65 -37.32
C SER A 112 -6.91 3.09 -38.74
N LYS A 113 -7.21 4.34 -39.11
CA LYS A 113 -6.83 4.90 -40.42
C LYS A 113 -5.31 5.04 -40.59
N LYS A 114 -4.57 5.40 -39.54
CA LYS A 114 -3.10 5.54 -39.59
C LYS A 114 -2.38 4.19 -39.62
N SER A 115 -2.91 3.17 -38.95
CA SER A 115 -2.24 1.87 -38.80
C SER A 115 -2.68 0.78 -39.78
N GLY A 116 -3.86 0.94 -40.40
CA GLY A 116 -4.49 -0.13 -41.19
C GLY A 116 -5.16 -1.22 -40.34
N VAL A 117 -5.12 -1.14 -39.01
CA VAL A 117 -5.75 -2.12 -38.11
C VAL A 117 -7.25 -1.84 -37.99
N ASN A 118 -8.09 -2.88 -38.08
CA ASN A 118 -9.53 -2.74 -37.91
C ASN A 118 -9.88 -2.58 -36.42
N ILE A 119 -10.47 -1.43 -36.03
CA ILE A 119 -10.86 -1.16 -34.64
C ILE A 119 -12.38 -1.01 -34.54
N VAL A 120 -13.00 -1.75 -33.63
CA VAL A 120 -14.44 -1.75 -33.37
C VAL A 120 -14.72 -1.31 -31.94
N ALA A 121 -15.33 -0.14 -31.77
CA ALA A 121 -15.78 0.35 -30.46
C ALA A 121 -17.17 -0.18 -30.11
N GLY A 122 -17.31 -0.76 -28.91
CA GLY A 122 -18.60 -1.14 -28.33
C GLY A 122 -19.41 0.06 -27.86
N GLN A 123 -20.72 -0.13 -27.67
CA GLN A 123 -21.65 0.93 -27.24
C GLN A 123 -21.33 1.54 -25.86
N SER A 124 -20.49 0.86 -25.09
CA SER A 124 -19.94 1.20 -23.79
C SER A 124 -18.78 2.21 -23.85
N VAL A 125 -18.19 2.46 -25.02
CA VAL A 125 -17.04 3.37 -25.22
C VAL A 125 -17.53 4.76 -25.65
N LYS A 126 -17.58 5.70 -24.70
CA LYS A 126 -18.04 7.10 -24.91
C LYS A 126 -17.29 8.06 -24.01
N GLY A 127 -16.75 9.13 -24.57
CA GLY A 127 -16.04 10.16 -23.81
C GLY A 127 -15.17 11.04 -24.70
N ARG A 128 -14.54 12.05 -24.10
CA ARG A 128 -13.53 12.87 -24.75
C ARG A 128 -12.19 12.68 -24.09
N ILE A 129 -11.14 12.61 -24.92
CA ILE A 129 -9.77 12.35 -24.50
C ILE A 129 -8.84 13.49 -24.92
N THR A 130 -7.82 13.69 -24.10
CA THR A 130 -6.61 14.45 -24.42
C THR A 130 -5.44 13.49 -24.23
N VAL A 131 -4.66 13.24 -25.28
CA VAL A 131 -3.55 12.30 -25.26
C VAL A 131 -2.39 12.83 -26.10
N TYR A 132 -1.16 12.62 -25.61
CA TYR A 132 0.07 12.95 -26.31
C TYR A 132 0.95 11.69 -26.35
N LEU A 133 1.01 11.03 -27.51
CA LEU A 133 1.85 9.85 -27.76
C LEU A 133 2.97 10.18 -28.72
N LYS A 134 4.10 9.48 -28.57
CA LYS A 134 5.31 9.68 -29.37
C LYS A 134 6.11 8.38 -29.45
N LYS A 135 6.34 7.89 -30.67
CA LYS A 135 7.00 6.61 -30.96
C LYS A 135 6.40 5.45 -30.15
N THR A 136 5.12 5.22 -30.39
CA THR A 136 4.29 4.28 -29.62
C THR A 136 3.64 3.29 -30.60
N THR A 137 3.61 2.00 -30.28
CA THR A 137 2.88 1.01 -31.12
C THR A 137 1.38 1.24 -31.02
N VAL A 138 0.61 0.68 -31.96
CA VAL A 138 -0.87 0.75 -31.90
C VAL A 138 -1.43 0.10 -30.63
N GLU A 139 -0.79 -0.96 -30.12
CA GLU A 139 -1.31 -1.72 -28.99
C GLU A 139 -0.99 -1.02 -27.66
N GLU A 140 0.24 -0.49 -27.50
CA GLU A 140 0.60 0.45 -26.43
C GLU A 140 -0.31 1.70 -26.43
N ALA A 141 -0.53 2.28 -27.61
CA ALA A 141 -1.37 3.48 -27.76
C ALA A 141 -2.81 3.21 -27.34
N LEU A 142 -3.35 2.05 -27.69
CA LEU A 142 -4.68 1.63 -27.27
C LEU A 142 -4.72 1.32 -25.77
N GLU A 143 -3.72 0.64 -25.21
CA GLU A 143 -3.65 0.33 -23.78
C GLU A 143 -3.72 1.60 -22.92
N ILE A 144 -2.88 2.60 -23.19
CA ILE A 144 -2.86 3.89 -22.49
C ILE A 144 -4.23 4.59 -22.56
N ILE A 145 -4.85 4.60 -23.75
CA ILE A 145 -6.16 5.22 -23.99
C ILE A 145 -7.29 4.49 -23.26
N VAL A 146 -7.19 3.16 -23.15
CA VAL A 146 -8.22 2.26 -22.64
C VAL A 146 -8.16 2.15 -21.11
N GLU A 147 -6.96 2.10 -20.53
CA GLU A 147 -6.73 2.13 -19.08
C GLU A 147 -7.27 3.41 -18.45
N ALA A 148 -6.96 4.57 -19.04
CA ALA A 148 -7.32 5.90 -18.52
C ALA A 148 -8.84 6.14 -18.35
N TYR A 149 -9.69 5.33 -18.98
CA TYR A 149 -11.16 5.45 -18.94
C TYR A 149 -11.86 4.21 -18.34
N GLY A 150 -11.11 3.22 -17.83
CA GLY A 150 -11.70 1.98 -17.29
C GLY A 150 -12.35 1.11 -18.38
N TRP A 151 -11.79 1.13 -19.59
CA TRP A 151 -12.16 0.29 -20.71
C TRP A 151 -11.24 -0.93 -20.82
N ALA A 152 -11.54 -1.80 -21.78
CA ALA A 152 -10.75 -2.96 -22.15
C ALA A 152 -10.72 -3.13 -23.66
N PHE A 153 -9.65 -3.69 -24.21
CA PHE A 153 -9.63 -4.15 -25.61
C PHE A 153 -9.32 -5.65 -25.71
N ARG A 154 -9.78 -6.27 -26.80
CA ARG A 154 -9.41 -7.64 -27.19
C ARG A 154 -9.03 -7.66 -28.66
N LYS A 155 -7.84 -8.16 -28.97
CA LYS A 155 -7.40 -8.52 -30.32
C LYS A 155 -8.01 -9.90 -30.66
N GLU A 156 -8.83 -9.95 -31.71
CA GLU A 156 -9.44 -11.17 -32.24
C GLU A 156 -9.22 -11.20 -33.75
N ASN A 157 -8.34 -12.10 -34.21
CA ASN A 157 -7.84 -12.12 -35.59
C ASN A 157 -7.27 -10.73 -35.97
N GLU A 158 -7.78 -10.12 -37.04
CA GLU A 158 -7.37 -8.79 -37.54
C GLU A 158 -8.18 -7.62 -36.95
N ILE A 159 -9.04 -7.88 -35.96
CA ILE A 159 -9.97 -6.88 -35.39
C ILE A 159 -9.66 -6.66 -33.90
N ILE A 160 -9.45 -5.41 -33.51
CA ILE A 160 -9.40 -4.99 -32.10
C ILE A 160 -10.79 -4.51 -31.67
N LYS A 161 -11.38 -5.19 -30.70
CA LYS A 161 -12.69 -4.83 -30.10
C LYS A 161 -12.45 -4.08 -28.78
N VAL A 162 -12.90 -2.84 -28.69
CA VAL A 162 -12.83 -2.00 -27.47
C VAL A 162 -14.19 -1.96 -26.78
N MET A 163 -14.22 -2.14 -25.46
CA MET A 163 -15.44 -2.27 -24.64
C MET A 163 -15.16 -1.81 -23.19
N SER A 164 -16.14 -1.87 -22.27
CA SER A 164 -15.85 -1.62 -20.85
C SER A 164 -15.17 -2.81 -20.17
N ILE A 165 -14.44 -2.58 -19.07
CA ILE A 165 -13.86 -3.68 -18.26
C ILE A 165 -14.94 -4.67 -17.81
N ALA A 166 -16.12 -4.19 -17.42
CA ALA A 166 -17.24 -5.06 -17.02
C ALA A 166 -17.77 -5.93 -18.18
N GLU A 167 -17.82 -5.39 -19.40
CA GLU A 167 -18.21 -6.15 -20.60
C GLU A 167 -17.15 -7.20 -20.97
N TYR A 168 -15.86 -6.85 -20.86
CA TYR A 168 -14.73 -7.75 -21.08
C TYR A 168 -14.68 -8.89 -20.05
N GLU A 169 -14.79 -8.57 -18.76
CA GLU A 169 -14.82 -9.57 -17.68
C GLU A 169 -15.99 -10.55 -17.84
N THR A 170 -17.15 -10.05 -18.27
CA THR A 170 -18.35 -10.87 -18.53
C THR A 170 -18.20 -11.74 -19.78
N ARG A 171 -17.52 -11.25 -20.82
CA ARG A 171 -17.35 -11.96 -22.11
C ARG A 171 -16.21 -12.98 -22.11
N TYR A 172 -15.13 -12.72 -21.37
CA TYR A 172 -13.89 -13.52 -21.42
C TYR A 172 -13.50 -14.17 -20.09
N GLY A 173 -14.18 -13.87 -18.97
CA GLY A 173 -13.86 -14.43 -17.64
C GLY A 173 -12.51 -13.98 -17.07
N GLN A 174 -11.85 -13.02 -17.71
CA GLN A 174 -10.53 -12.49 -17.37
C GLN A 174 -10.62 -10.98 -17.14
N LYS A 175 -9.78 -10.42 -16.28
CA LYS A 175 -9.69 -8.97 -16.06
C LYS A 175 -8.70 -8.36 -17.06
N PHE A 176 -9.05 -7.25 -17.68
CA PHE A 176 -8.18 -6.50 -18.59
C PHE A 176 -7.03 -5.81 -17.83
N GLY A 177 -5.95 -5.42 -18.53
CA GLY A 177 -4.76 -4.80 -17.93
C GLY A 177 -4.04 -5.72 -16.95
N ARG A 178 -4.06 -7.03 -17.20
CA ARG A 178 -3.43 -8.05 -16.33
C ARG A 178 -2.60 -9.03 -17.13
N ASP A 179 -1.36 -8.64 -17.38
CA ASP A 179 -0.28 -9.53 -17.80
C ASP A 179 0.21 -10.41 -16.63
N SER A 180 -0.73 -11.02 -15.93
CA SER A 180 -0.48 -11.97 -14.85
C SER A 180 -0.09 -13.32 -15.45
N GLN A 181 1.19 -13.45 -15.78
CA GLN A 181 1.76 -14.71 -16.25
C GLN A 181 1.82 -15.72 -15.09
N THR A 182 1.75 -17.02 -15.40
CA THR A 182 1.98 -18.08 -14.42
C THR A 182 3.34 -18.69 -14.67
N LYS A 183 4.24 -18.63 -13.69
CA LYS A 183 5.50 -19.37 -13.67
C LYS A 183 5.47 -20.43 -12.57
N MET A 184 6.13 -21.54 -12.82
CA MET A 184 6.30 -22.63 -11.87
C MET A 184 7.80 -22.85 -11.70
N LYS A 185 8.30 -22.74 -10.47
CA LYS A 185 9.71 -22.99 -10.12
C LYS A 185 9.76 -24.18 -9.18
N GLN A 186 10.52 -25.20 -9.57
CA GLN A 186 10.89 -26.30 -8.68
C GLN A 186 11.98 -25.79 -7.73
N LEU A 187 11.79 -26.00 -6.43
CA LEU A 187 12.83 -25.82 -5.41
C LEU A 187 13.55 -27.16 -5.17
N LEU A 188 14.84 -27.10 -4.83
CA LEU A 188 15.68 -28.28 -4.59
C LEU A 188 16.07 -28.46 -3.12
N PHE A 189 16.20 -27.35 -2.38
CA PHE A 189 16.65 -27.32 -0.98
C PHE A 189 15.72 -26.46 -0.11
N ALA A 190 15.18 -25.37 -0.66
CA ALA A 190 14.28 -24.46 0.06
C ALA A 190 12.84 -24.99 0.18
N SER A 191 12.20 -24.69 1.31
CA SER A 191 10.79 -25.02 1.60
C SER A 191 9.83 -24.12 0.79
N PRO A 192 8.87 -24.67 0.00
CA PRO A 192 7.93 -23.87 -0.77
C PRO A 192 7.05 -22.96 0.09
N ALA A 193 6.57 -23.43 1.25
CA ALA A 193 5.75 -22.63 2.17
C ALA A 193 6.53 -21.43 2.72
N ASP A 194 7.78 -21.63 3.11
CA ASP A 194 8.64 -20.58 3.63
C ASP A 194 8.99 -19.54 2.56
N MET A 195 9.36 -20.00 1.36
CA MET A 195 9.57 -19.12 0.21
C MET A 195 8.29 -18.33 -0.13
N ALA A 196 7.11 -18.95 -0.01
CA ALA A 196 5.84 -18.25 -0.22
C ALA A 196 5.57 -17.15 0.83
N VAL A 197 6.01 -17.31 2.09
CA VAL A 197 5.91 -16.25 3.12
C VAL A 197 6.79 -15.04 2.77
N ILE A 198 8.00 -15.27 2.27
CA ILE A 198 8.94 -14.21 1.87
C ILE A 198 8.42 -13.49 0.62
N LEU A 199 8.10 -14.25 -0.42
CA LEU A 199 7.67 -13.72 -1.72
C LEU A 199 6.28 -13.07 -1.65
N ALA A 200 5.46 -13.40 -0.64
CA ALA A 200 4.20 -12.70 -0.35
C ALA A 200 4.36 -11.22 0.03
N GLN A 201 5.58 -10.77 0.37
CA GLN A 201 5.90 -9.34 0.56
C GLN A 201 6.27 -8.64 -0.75
N VAL A 202 6.70 -9.40 -1.77
CA VAL A 202 7.26 -8.90 -3.05
C VAL A 202 6.20 -8.82 -4.15
N LYS A 203 5.20 -9.71 -4.10
CA LYS A 203 4.10 -9.82 -5.07
C LYS A 203 3.27 -8.54 -5.21
N SER A 204 2.61 -8.38 -6.35
CA SER A 204 1.63 -7.33 -6.61
C SER A 204 0.34 -7.49 -5.79
N ALA A 205 -0.49 -6.44 -5.76
CA ALA A 205 -1.85 -6.50 -5.20
C ALA A 205 -2.74 -7.56 -5.90
N SER A 206 -2.54 -7.77 -7.20
CA SER A 206 -3.16 -8.83 -8.01
C SER A 206 -2.47 -10.19 -7.90
N GLY A 207 -1.26 -10.25 -7.34
CA GLY A 207 -0.39 -11.42 -7.37
C GLY A 207 -0.87 -12.55 -6.44
N LYS A 208 -0.76 -13.80 -6.90
CA LYS A 208 -1.06 -15.01 -6.15
C LYS A 208 0.14 -15.97 -6.18
N ILE A 209 0.48 -16.51 -5.01
CA ILE A 209 1.49 -17.55 -4.85
C ILE A 209 0.80 -18.80 -4.28
N VAL A 210 1.22 -19.99 -4.72
CA VAL A 210 0.78 -21.29 -4.19
C VAL A 210 2.00 -22.18 -4.02
N ALA A 211 2.19 -22.69 -2.80
CA ALA A 211 3.25 -23.62 -2.44
C ALA A 211 2.73 -25.07 -2.42
N GLU A 212 3.48 -26.02 -3.00
CA GLU A 212 3.19 -27.45 -2.91
C GLU A 212 4.36 -28.22 -2.30
N GLU A 213 4.31 -28.42 -0.98
CA GLU A 213 5.34 -29.11 -0.18
C GLU A 213 5.75 -30.50 -0.70
N LYS A 214 4.81 -31.25 -1.26
CA LYS A 214 5.05 -32.65 -1.67
C LYS A 214 5.89 -32.79 -2.93
N SER A 215 5.77 -31.81 -3.82
CA SER A 215 6.48 -31.77 -5.09
C SER A 215 7.70 -30.86 -5.01
N GLY A 216 7.73 -29.90 -4.09
CA GLY A 216 8.72 -28.82 -4.05
C GLY A 216 8.41 -27.70 -5.06
N ILE A 217 7.20 -27.69 -5.64
CA ILE A 217 6.81 -26.71 -6.66
C ILE A 217 6.26 -25.45 -6.00
N LEU A 218 6.80 -24.31 -6.41
CA LEU A 218 6.25 -22.98 -6.15
C LEU A 218 5.59 -22.44 -7.43
N ILE A 219 4.28 -22.20 -7.37
CA ILE A 219 3.50 -21.62 -8.46
C ILE A 219 3.30 -20.13 -8.16
N MET A 220 3.78 -19.26 -9.05
CA MET A 220 3.72 -17.80 -8.94
C MET A 220 2.89 -17.22 -10.09
N ILE A 221 1.95 -16.35 -9.77
CA ILE A 221 1.04 -15.70 -10.72
C ILE A 221 1.10 -14.19 -10.48
N ASP A 222 1.82 -13.46 -11.32
CA ASP A 222 2.07 -12.02 -11.19
C ASP A 222 2.49 -11.41 -12.54
N SER A 223 2.73 -10.10 -12.57
CA SER A 223 3.34 -9.40 -13.71
C SER A 223 4.74 -9.96 -14.05
N PRO A 224 5.17 -9.96 -15.34
CA PRO A 224 6.46 -10.52 -15.74
C PRO A 224 7.66 -9.89 -15.02
N ALA A 225 7.61 -8.58 -14.74
CA ALA A 225 8.63 -7.87 -13.96
C ALA A 225 8.74 -8.40 -12.52
N LYS A 226 7.61 -8.62 -11.84
CA LYS A 226 7.59 -9.19 -10.48
C LYS A 226 7.94 -10.67 -10.44
N LEU A 227 7.63 -11.43 -11.49
CA LEU A 227 8.07 -12.82 -11.60
C LEU A 227 9.59 -12.92 -11.75
N ALA A 228 10.22 -12.04 -12.52
CA ALA A 228 11.69 -11.96 -12.61
C ALA A 228 12.34 -11.56 -11.27
N GLU A 229 11.74 -10.62 -10.53
CA GLU A 229 12.18 -10.26 -9.18
C GLU A 229 12.09 -11.43 -8.19
N MET A 230 10.99 -12.19 -8.24
CA MET A 230 10.81 -13.40 -7.42
C MET A 230 11.75 -14.54 -7.82
N GLU A 231 12.04 -14.73 -9.12
CA GLU A 231 13.02 -15.71 -9.60
C GLU A 231 14.43 -15.43 -9.09
N MET A 232 14.88 -14.16 -9.12
CA MET A 232 16.19 -13.78 -8.57
C MET A 232 16.31 -14.05 -7.07
N ILE A 233 15.23 -13.83 -6.30
CA ILE A 233 15.20 -14.13 -4.86
C ILE A 233 15.29 -15.64 -4.64
N ILE A 234 14.54 -16.44 -5.41
CA ILE A 234 14.61 -17.91 -5.31
C ILE A 234 16.01 -18.43 -5.64
N GLU A 235 16.67 -17.91 -6.67
CA GLU A 235 18.02 -18.35 -7.06
C GLU A 235 19.11 -17.94 -6.07
N GLN A 236 18.85 -16.95 -5.21
CA GLN A 236 19.73 -16.60 -4.08
C GLN A 236 19.44 -17.41 -2.81
N MET A 237 18.25 -18.02 -2.69
CA MET A 237 17.80 -18.71 -1.46
C MET A 237 17.72 -20.23 -1.56
N ASP A 238 17.55 -20.80 -2.76
CA ASP A 238 17.54 -22.25 -3.00
C ASP A 238 18.97 -22.83 -3.04
N VAL A 239 19.70 -22.64 -1.93
CA VAL A 239 21.10 -23.04 -1.75
C VAL A 239 21.22 -24.36 -0.97
N PRO A 240 22.23 -25.20 -1.27
CA PRO A 240 22.40 -26.47 -0.57
C PRO A 240 22.76 -26.27 0.90
N VAL A 241 21.90 -26.77 1.80
CA VAL A 241 22.19 -26.88 3.23
C VAL A 241 23.20 -27.99 3.52
N LEU A 242 24.09 -27.73 4.47
CA LEU A 242 25.07 -28.67 4.99
C LEU A 242 24.66 -29.09 6.40
N THR A 243 24.56 -30.40 6.64
CA THR A 243 24.36 -30.95 7.99
C THR A 243 25.71 -31.25 8.62
N GLU A 244 26.00 -30.63 9.76
CA GLU A 244 27.15 -30.94 10.62
C GLU A 244 26.67 -31.41 12.00
N VAL A 245 27.49 -32.25 12.66
CA VAL A 245 27.20 -32.81 13.99
C VAL A 245 28.31 -32.41 14.94
N PHE A 246 27.95 -31.64 15.96
CA PHE A 246 28.87 -31.13 16.97
C PHE A 246 28.76 -31.97 18.25
N ASP A 247 29.88 -32.57 18.64
CA ASP A 247 30.11 -33.19 19.96
C ASP A 247 30.52 -32.10 20.96
N LEU A 248 29.84 -32.00 22.11
CA LEU A 248 30.15 -31.03 23.17
C LEU A 248 30.78 -31.72 24.38
N SER A 249 31.92 -31.20 24.85
CA SER A 249 32.78 -31.84 25.85
C SER A 249 32.64 -31.29 27.27
N TYR A 250 32.28 -30.00 27.40
CA TYR A 250 32.20 -29.26 28.66
C TYR A 250 30.83 -28.57 28.81
N ALA A 251 30.39 -27.86 27.77
CA ALA A 251 29.12 -27.16 27.75
C ALA A 251 27.94 -28.12 27.51
N GLN A 252 26.77 -27.77 28.03
CA GLN A 252 25.54 -28.54 27.79
C GLN A 252 24.88 -28.12 26.47
N ALA A 253 24.39 -29.10 25.71
CA ALA A 253 23.68 -28.88 24.46
C ALA A 253 22.48 -27.94 24.61
N GLU A 254 21.78 -28.00 25.76
CA GLU A 254 20.59 -27.17 26.02
C GLU A 254 20.92 -25.67 26.13
N ASP A 255 22.00 -25.30 26.84
CA ASP A 255 22.43 -23.91 26.99
C ASP A 255 22.89 -23.32 25.65
N ILE A 256 23.67 -24.08 24.87
CA ILE A 256 24.13 -23.67 23.54
C ILE A 256 22.98 -23.64 22.53
N SER A 257 21.98 -24.52 22.64
CA SER A 257 20.84 -24.59 21.69
C SER A 257 20.10 -23.26 21.57
N SER A 258 19.92 -22.54 22.69
CA SER A 258 19.30 -21.22 22.73
C SER A 258 20.04 -20.20 21.86
N LYS A 259 21.38 -20.17 21.97
CA LYS A 259 22.26 -19.25 21.23
C LYS A 259 22.31 -19.56 19.74
N ILE A 260 22.29 -20.85 19.39
CA ILE A 260 22.28 -21.28 17.98
C ILE A 260 20.95 -20.87 17.31
N LEU A 261 19.81 -21.01 18.00
CA LEU A 261 18.50 -20.63 17.46
C LEU A 261 18.39 -19.14 17.06
N GLU A 262 19.15 -18.26 17.71
CA GLU A 262 19.23 -16.82 17.36
C GLU A 262 20.08 -16.54 16.10
N ILE A 263 20.91 -17.49 15.68
CA ILE A 263 21.95 -17.32 14.63
C ILE A 263 21.60 -18.06 13.34
N LEU A 264 20.81 -19.13 13.42
CA LEU A 264 20.33 -19.91 12.26
C LEU A 264 19.66 -19.02 11.21
N THR A 265 19.79 -19.40 9.93
CA THR A 265 19.05 -18.77 8.84
C THR A 265 17.54 -19.01 9.05
N PRO A 266 16.71 -17.97 9.22
CA PRO A 266 15.27 -18.15 9.35
C PRO A 266 14.71 -18.97 8.19
N SER A 267 13.75 -19.86 8.48
CA SER A 267 13.09 -20.73 7.49
C SER A 267 13.95 -21.76 6.73
N VAL A 268 15.28 -21.77 6.92
CA VAL A 268 16.19 -22.73 6.26
C VAL A 268 16.99 -23.54 7.27
N GLY A 269 17.49 -22.89 8.33
CA GLY A 269 18.27 -23.53 9.37
C GLY A 269 17.42 -24.45 10.25
N THR A 270 17.79 -25.73 10.32
CA THR A 270 17.16 -26.69 11.26
C THR A 270 18.20 -27.21 12.26
N MET A 271 17.81 -27.31 13.52
CA MET A 271 18.67 -27.80 14.61
C MET A 271 17.95 -28.86 15.44
N LYS A 272 18.67 -29.90 15.85
CA LYS A 272 18.19 -30.99 16.71
C LYS A 272 19.26 -31.33 17.74
N GLN A 273 18.89 -31.40 19.01
CA GLN A 273 19.77 -31.79 20.12
C GLN A 273 19.48 -33.22 20.60
N ASP A 274 20.51 -34.05 20.81
CA ASP A 274 20.42 -35.28 21.61
C ASP A 274 21.03 -35.05 22.99
N LYS A 275 20.16 -34.80 23.98
CA LYS A 275 20.54 -34.61 25.39
C LYS A 275 21.26 -35.82 26.00
N ARG A 276 21.08 -37.03 25.46
CA ARG A 276 21.68 -38.27 25.99
C ARG A 276 23.14 -38.45 25.53
N SER A 277 23.53 -37.84 24.41
CA SER A 277 24.91 -37.87 23.91
C SER A 277 25.62 -36.51 23.93
N ASN A 278 24.95 -35.46 24.42
CA ASN A 278 25.42 -34.07 24.41
C ASN A 278 25.82 -33.58 23.00
N ARG A 279 24.99 -33.94 22.01
CA ARG A 279 25.22 -33.63 20.58
C ARG A 279 24.23 -32.61 20.05
N ILE A 280 24.71 -31.69 19.21
CA ILE A 280 23.87 -30.80 18.40
C ILE A 280 24.08 -31.13 16.92
N ILE A 281 22.98 -31.46 16.24
CA ILE A 281 22.92 -31.64 14.79
C ILE A 281 22.36 -30.33 14.22
N VAL A 282 23.10 -29.70 13.31
CA VAL A 282 22.70 -28.44 12.66
C VAL A 282 22.73 -28.63 11.14
N SER A 283 21.67 -28.22 10.45
CA SER A 283 21.58 -28.17 9.00
C SER A 283 21.29 -26.74 8.56
N ASP A 284 22.26 -26.06 7.95
CA ASP A 284 22.17 -24.67 7.50
C ASP A 284 23.16 -24.43 6.34
N THR A 285 23.21 -23.22 5.79
CA THR A 285 24.15 -22.77 4.76
C THR A 285 25.61 -22.94 5.23
N SER A 286 26.52 -23.35 4.35
CA SER A 286 27.94 -23.59 4.68
C SER A 286 28.67 -22.40 5.35
N GLN A 287 28.23 -21.16 5.12
CA GLN A 287 28.74 -19.98 5.84
C GLN A 287 28.30 -19.99 7.31
N LYS A 288 27.01 -20.23 7.57
CA LYS A 288 26.41 -20.28 8.91
C LYS A 288 26.91 -21.47 9.74
N ILE A 289 27.12 -22.62 9.11
CA ILE A 289 27.74 -23.79 9.77
C ILE A 289 29.15 -23.45 10.31
N LYS A 290 29.96 -22.68 9.57
CA LYS A 290 31.30 -22.23 10.03
C LYS A 290 31.22 -21.22 11.17
N GLU A 291 30.25 -20.31 11.13
CA GLU A 291 29.98 -19.35 12.21
C GLU A 291 29.58 -20.07 13.51
N ILE A 292 28.70 -21.08 13.40
CA ILE A 292 28.24 -21.91 14.51
C ILE A 292 29.37 -22.80 15.05
N ALA A 293 30.18 -23.41 14.19
CA ALA A 293 31.37 -24.17 14.60
C ALA A 293 32.37 -23.30 15.38
N HIS A 294 32.59 -22.05 14.95
CA HIS A 294 33.42 -21.11 15.70
C HIS A 294 32.80 -20.73 17.04
N LEU A 295 31.49 -20.44 17.10
CA LEU A 295 30.78 -20.18 18.35
C LEU A 295 30.94 -21.34 19.34
N ILE A 296 30.73 -22.57 18.89
CA ILE A 296 30.88 -23.78 19.71
C ILE A 296 32.31 -23.87 20.25
N SER A 297 33.35 -23.62 19.44
CA SER A 297 34.75 -23.59 19.91
C SER A 297 35.08 -22.52 20.96
N VAL A 298 34.25 -21.48 21.08
CA VAL A 298 34.39 -20.42 22.09
C VAL A 298 33.61 -20.74 23.37
N PHE A 299 32.44 -21.39 23.26
CA PHE A 299 31.61 -21.74 24.42
C PHE A 299 31.94 -23.11 25.04
N ASP A 300 32.43 -24.09 24.28
CA ASP A 300 32.79 -25.42 24.80
C ASP A 300 34.21 -25.43 25.39
N GLN A 301 34.42 -24.64 26.45
CA GLN A 301 35.69 -24.54 27.17
C GLN A 301 35.52 -24.97 28.62
N LYS A 302 36.58 -25.54 29.22
CA LYS A 302 36.55 -25.91 30.64
C LYS A 302 36.48 -24.66 31.52
N ASP A 303 35.46 -24.60 32.38
CA ASP A 303 35.34 -23.60 33.44
C ASP A 303 36.57 -23.51 34.35
N LYS A 304 36.83 -22.29 34.84
CA LYS A 304 37.91 -21.99 35.79
C LYS A 304 37.37 -22.04 37.22
N GLU A 305 37.60 -23.17 37.88
CA GLU A 305 37.36 -23.35 39.31
C GLU A 305 38.17 -22.32 40.12
N VAL A 306 37.51 -21.59 41.04
CA VAL A 306 38.15 -20.61 41.93
C VAL A 306 37.93 -21.04 43.38
N ASN A 307 39.03 -21.25 44.12
CA ASN A 307 38.97 -21.53 45.54
C ASN A 307 38.77 -20.23 46.34
N ILE A 308 37.80 -20.23 47.26
CA ILE A 308 37.48 -19.07 48.11
C ILE A 308 37.74 -19.45 49.57
N GLU A 309 38.88 -19.01 50.11
CA GLU A 309 39.21 -19.18 51.53
C GLU A 309 38.75 -17.96 52.34
N ALA A 310 37.89 -18.19 53.35
CA ALA A 310 37.45 -17.18 54.30
C ALA A 310 37.81 -17.59 55.73
N LYS A 311 38.62 -16.77 56.41
CA LYS A 311 39.05 -17.00 57.80
C LYS A 311 38.30 -16.06 58.75
N ILE A 312 37.36 -16.62 59.51
CA ILE A 312 36.65 -15.90 60.57
C ILE A 312 37.49 -15.99 61.85
N LEU A 313 37.89 -14.84 62.38
CA LEU A 313 38.63 -14.74 63.65
C LEU A 313 37.74 -14.07 64.69
N GLN A 314 37.38 -14.81 65.74
CA GLN A 314 36.67 -14.28 66.90
C GLN A 314 37.67 -14.07 68.05
N VAL A 315 37.85 -12.83 68.48
CA VAL A 315 38.60 -12.49 69.69
C VAL A 315 37.60 -12.33 70.83
N VAL A 316 37.75 -13.13 71.88
CA VAL A 316 37.04 -12.95 73.16
C VAL A 316 38.05 -12.40 74.16
N LEU A 317 37.78 -11.21 74.70
CA LEU A 317 38.58 -10.60 75.76
C LEU A 317 38.02 -11.00 77.12
N SER A 318 38.89 -11.45 78.03
CA SER A 318 38.54 -11.91 79.38
C SER A 318 39.34 -11.12 80.43
N ASP A 319 38.75 -10.04 80.93
CA ASP A 319 39.35 -9.17 81.96
C ASP A 319 39.29 -9.81 83.36
N GLU A 320 40.07 -10.88 83.57
CA GLU A 320 40.14 -11.59 84.86
C GLU A 320 41.04 -10.86 85.91
N TYR A 321 41.71 -9.78 85.53
CA TYR A 321 42.60 -9.02 86.42
C TYR A 321 41.85 -8.07 87.36
N LYS A 322 41.22 -8.63 88.39
CA LYS A 322 40.69 -7.89 89.56
C LYS A 322 41.67 -7.96 90.73
N MET A 323 42.70 -7.10 90.72
CA MET A 323 43.50 -6.86 91.92
C MET A 323 42.67 -6.08 92.97
N GLY A 324 42.57 -6.63 94.17
CA GLY A 324 41.96 -6.00 95.33
C GLY A 324 42.72 -6.37 96.60
N VAL A 325 42.75 -5.47 97.58
CA VAL A 325 43.42 -5.71 98.88
C VAL A 325 42.42 -6.36 99.82
N ASP A 326 42.75 -7.55 100.32
CA ASP A 326 41.99 -8.20 101.39
C ASP A 326 42.42 -7.67 102.76
N TRP A 327 41.60 -6.77 103.30
CA TRP A 327 41.82 -6.15 104.60
C TRP A 327 41.57 -7.09 105.78
N GLN A 328 40.91 -8.25 105.60
CA GLN A 328 40.68 -9.18 106.72
C GLN A 328 42.00 -9.82 107.17
N ASN A 329 42.86 -10.21 106.23
CA ASN A 329 44.20 -10.72 106.53
C ASN A 329 45.10 -9.66 107.20
N ILE A 330 44.99 -8.39 106.83
CA ILE A 330 45.77 -7.28 107.43
C ILE A 330 45.35 -7.02 108.89
N LEU A 331 44.07 -7.17 109.21
CA LEU A 331 43.55 -6.94 110.57
C LEU A 331 43.74 -8.14 111.51
N ALA A 332 43.95 -9.35 110.98
CA ALA A 332 44.23 -10.54 111.79
C ALA A 332 45.57 -10.43 112.55
N ASP A 333 46.60 -9.92 111.89
CA ASP A 333 47.98 -9.87 112.40
C ASP A 333 48.19 -8.81 113.50
N LEU A 334 47.23 -7.89 113.69
CA LEU A 334 47.26 -6.89 114.77
C LEU A 334 46.69 -7.42 116.11
N ASN A 335 45.85 -8.45 116.08
CA ASN A 335 45.22 -9.02 117.29
C ASN A 335 46.12 -10.04 118.02
N SER A 336 47.26 -10.41 117.45
CA SER A 336 48.26 -11.30 118.06
C SER A 336 49.24 -10.56 119.00
N MET A 337 49.21 -9.22 119.01
CA MET A 337 50.11 -8.38 119.82
C MET A 337 49.41 -7.78 121.06
N SER A 338 49.01 -8.64 122.00
CA SER A 338 48.84 -8.22 123.41
C SER A 338 50.10 -8.56 124.22
N LEU A 339 50.56 -7.60 125.01
CA LEU A 339 51.71 -7.74 125.91
C LEU A 339 51.25 -7.72 127.38
N VAL A 340 52.12 -8.30 128.22
CA VAL A 340 52.01 -8.54 129.66
C VAL A 340 51.53 -7.32 130.46
#